data_AF-A0A2T6NMZ4-F1
#
_entry.id   AF-A0A2T6NMZ4-F1
#
_cell.length_a   1.000
_cell.length_b   1.000
_cell.length_c   1.000
_cell.angle_alpha   90.00
_cell.angle_beta   90.00
_cell.angle_gamma   90.00
#
_symmetry.space_group_name_H-M   'P 1'
#
loop_
_entity.id
_entity.type
_entity.pdbx_description
1 polymer ?
#
loop_
_entity_poly.entity_id
_entity_poly.type
_entity_poly.pdbx_seq_one_letter_code
_entity_poly.pdbx_strand_id
1 'polypeptide(L)'
;MQLSDFGNRLQKNQRHWSKWARRRGISCYRLYDRDIPEFPLAIDWYEGEVHAQVFARKGQVPLSEAEELAIGETICEALQIPNQSLAFKTRQRQRGLAQYEKTGQRGCHQVVSEGGLKFEIDLYSYLDTGLFLDHRETRDLIRRRAEGRRMLNLFAYTGSFSVYAAAGGALATTSVDLSNTYQAWTRRNLILNGFSGDEHQLQRADVFDYLERAVRERRLFGLIVLDPPSFSNSKKMQEILDVQRDHRQLIEACLKLLTPSGELYFSTNKRRFKIDQGLESLPGCEEITRQTLPDDFKRHPAHRCWIFRQS
;
A
#
# COMPACT_ATOMS: atom_id res chain seq x y z
N MET A 1 12.30 -15.36 25.86
CA MET A 1 13.40 -14.49 25.40
C MET A 1 13.21 -13.09 25.99
N GLN A 2 14.26 -12.38 26.38
CA GLN A 2 14.12 -11.12 27.16
C GLN A 2 13.88 -9.92 26.23
N LEU A 3 13.22 -8.86 26.74
CA LEU A 3 13.05 -7.57 26.03
C LEU A 3 14.39 -6.97 25.57
N SER A 4 15.48 -7.25 26.28
CA SER A 4 16.84 -6.88 25.92
C SER A 4 17.26 -7.40 24.54
N ASP A 5 16.96 -8.66 24.20
CA ASP A 5 17.28 -9.24 22.90
C ASP A 5 16.46 -8.58 21.78
N PHE A 6 15.21 -8.23 22.07
CA PHE A 6 14.35 -7.50 21.15
C PHE A 6 14.90 -6.09 20.88
N GLY A 7 15.24 -5.33 21.93
CA GLY A 7 15.86 -4.00 21.79
C GLY A 7 17.17 -4.06 20.99
N ASN A 8 18.04 -5.03 21.29
CA ASN A 8 19.29 -5.25 20.54
C ASN A 8 19.03 -5.53 19.05
N ARG A 9 17.98 -6.32 18.75
CA ARG A 9 17.57 -6.59 17.36
C ARG A 9 17.10 -5.33 16.65
N LEU A 10 16.30 -4.49 17.30
CA LEU A 10 15.83 -3.22 16.74
C LEU A 10 17.00 -2.28 16.42
N GLN A 11 17.95 -2.12 17.34
CA GLN A 11 19.14 -1.29 17.11
C GLN A 11 19.96 -1.79 15.91
N LYS A 12 20.17 -3.11 15.81
CA LYS A 12 20.90 -3.71 14.68
C LYS A 12 20.18 -3.47 13.35
N ASN A 13 18.86 -3.68 13.32
CA ASN A 13 18.04 -3.45 12.15
C ASN A 13 18.03 -1.95 11.77
N GLN A 14 17.93 -1.04 12.74
CA GLN A 14 17.94 0.40 12.49
C GLN A 14 19.25 0.85 11.84
N ARG A 15 20.41 0.37 12.32
CA ARG A 15 21.72 0.66 11.69
C ARG A 15 21.80 0.14 10.25
N HIS A 16 21.24 -1.05 9.99
CA HIS A 16 21.24 -1.65 8.67
C HIS A 16 20.32 -0.90 7.70
N TRP A 17 19.04 -0.76 8.06
CA TRP A 17 18.00 -0.21 7.19
C TRP A 17 18.13 1.29 6.99
N SER A 18 18.54 2.07 7.98
CA SER A 18 18.81 3.51 7.78
C SER A 18 19.92 3.75 6.75
N LYS A 19 21.00 2.95 6.78
CA LYS A 19 22.09 3.02 5.80
C LYS A 19 21.61 2.60 4.41
N TRP A 20 20.78 1.56 4.32
CA TRP A 20 20.17 1.11 3.06
C TRP A 20 19.23 2.19 2.48
N ALA A 21 18.32 2.72 3.29
CA ALA A 21 17.31 3.70 2.89
C ALA A 21 17.96 5.00 2.39
N ARG A 22 18.98 5.51 3.11
CA ARG A 22 19.75 6.70 2.71
C ARG A 22 20.41 6.54 1.34
N ARG A 23 20.98 5.36 1.03
CA ARG A 23 21.59 5.11 -0.30
C ARG A 23 20.56 5.10 -1.43
N ARG A 24 19.30 4.82 -1.11
CA ARG A 24 18.19 4.74 -2.09
C ARG A 24 17.31 5.99 -2.12
N GLY A 25 17.62 7.02 -1.32
CA GLY A 25 16.79 8.22 -1.22
C GLY A 25 15.38 7.95 -0.68
N ILE A 26 15.27 6.99 0.25
CA ILE A 26 14.03 6.61 0.92
C ILE A 26 14.15 7.01 2.39
N SER A 27 13.06 7.50 2.98
CA SER A 27 13.02 7.88 4.40
C SER A 27 12.03 7.07 5.25
N CYS A 28 11.23 6.22 4.61
CA CYS A 28 10.29 5.30 5.25
C CYS A 28 10.50 3.83 4.85
N TYR A 29 10.58 2.93 5.83
CA TYR A 29 10.93 1.52 5.60
C TYR A 29 10.45 0.58 6.72
N ARG A 30 10.35 -0.72 6.42
CA ARG A 30 10.09 -1.78 7.40
C ARG A 30 11.36 -2.03 8.21
N LEU A 31 11.34 -1.64 9.48
CA LEU A 31 12.48 -1.78 10.39
C LEU A 31 12.57 -3.19 10.97
N TYR A 32 11.43 -3.78 11.31
CA TYR A 32 11.33 -5.10 11.92
C TYR A 32 10.09 -5.81 11.40
N ASP A 33 10.20 -7.09 11.04
CA ASP A 33 9.05 -7.86 10.55
C ASP A 33 9.05 -9.28 11.13
N ARG A 34 8.52 -9.38 12.36
CA ARG A 34 8.38 -10.64 13.10
C ARG A 34 9.70 -11.40 13.17
N ASP A 35 10.79 -10.66 13.37
CA ASP A 35 12.13 -11.25 13.30
C ASP A 35 12.32 -12.32 14.38
N ILE A 36 11.65 -12.11 15.51
CA ILE A 36 11.63 -12.94 16.70
C ILE A 36 10.20 -13.48 16.91
N PRO A 37 10.00 -14.80 17.05
CA PRO A 37 8.68 -15.41 17.20
C PRO A 37 7.83 -14.85 18.36
N GLU A 38 8.45 -14.54 19.48
CA GLU A 38 7.83 -14.01 20.72
C GLU A 38 7.32 -12.58 20.54
N PHE A 39 7.89 -11.82 19.59
CA PHE A 39 7.47 -10.46 19.27
C PHE A 39 6.92 -10.42 17.85
N PRO A 40 5.65 -10.84 17.63
CA PRO A 40 5.03 -10.93 16.31
C PRO A 40 4.59 -9.56 15.78
N LEU A 41 5.46 -8.57 15.88
CA LEU A 41 5.24 -7.19 15.44
C LEU A 41 5.73 -6.98 14.01
N ALA A 42 5.11 -6.05 13.31
CA ALA A 42 5.84 -5.25 12.33
C ALA A 42 6.09 -3.85 12.88
N ILE A 43 7.25 -3.30 12.56
CA ILE A 43 7.60 -1.94 12.93
C ILE A 43 8.06 -1.22 11.67
N ASP A 44 7.33 -0.17 11.31
CA ASP A 44 7.62 0.72 10.19
C ASP A 44 8.21 2.03 10.72
N TRP A 45 9.25 2.51 10.06
CA TRP A 45 9.89 3.79 10.32
C TRP A 45 9.42 4.83 9.30
N TYR A 46 9.13 6.04 9.76
CA TYR A 46 8.67 7.19 8.98
C TYR A 46 9.36 8.47 9.47
N GLU A 47 10.58 8.75 9.00
CA GLU A 47 11.28 10.02 9.30
C GLU A 47 11.43 10.39 10.81
N GLY A 48 11.59 9.41 11.69
CA GLY A 48 11.69 9.64 13.14
C GLY A 48 10.45 9.22 13.91
N GLU A 49 9.35 8.98 13.20
CA GLU A 49 8.13 8.40 13.73
C GLU A 49 8.09 6.90 13.46
N VAL A 50 7.42 6.18 14.35
CA VAL A 50 7.37 4.72 14.31
C VAL A 50 5.94 4.24 14.40
N HIS A 51 5.57 3.35 13.50
CA HIS A 51 4.31 2.63 13.55
C HIS A 51 4.59 1.15 13.88
N ALA A 52 4.16 0.71 15.06
CA ALA A 52 4.29 -0.66 15.51
C ALA A 52 2.93 -1.36 15.46
N GLN A 53 2.86 -2.51 14.80
CA GLN A 53 1.64 -3.28 14.59
C GLN A 53 1.80 -4.72 15.06
N VAL A 54 0.97 -5.15 16.02
CA VAL A 54 0.90 -6.56 16.46
C VAL A 54 0.16 -7.42 15.43
N PHE A 55 0.75 -8.55 15.04
CA PHE A 55 0.08 -9.63 14.28
C PHE A 55 -0.27 -10.81 15.18
N ALA A 56 -1.47 -10.79 15.75
CA ALA A 56 -1.97 -11.91 16.54
C ALA A 56 -2.05 -13.20 15.68
N ARG A 57 -1.46 -14.29 16.15
CA ARG A 57 -1.64 -15.62 15.55
C ARG A 57 -2.96 -16.23 16.03
N LYS A 58 -3.56 -17.09 15.21
CA LYS A 58 -4.78 -17.82 15.60
C LYS A 58 -4.46 -18.68 16.83
N GLY A 59 -5.20 -18.47 17.93
CA GLY A 59 -5.01 -19.20 19.19
C GLY A 59 -3.92 -18.63 20.10
N GLN A 60 -3.26 -17.53 19.71
CA GLN A 60 -2.33 -16.82 20.59
C GLN A 60 -3.12 -15.90 21.53
N VAL A 61 -2.76 -15.90 22.81
CA VAL A 61 -3.29 -14.94 23.79
C VAL A 61 -2.87 -13.53 23.36
N PRO A 62 -3.80 -12.56 23.27
CA PRO A 62 -3.44 -11.17 23.02
C PRO A 62 -2.43 -10.66 24.06
N LEU A 63 -1.59 -9.71 23.66
CA LEU A 63 -0.71 -9.03 24.62
C LEU A 63 -1.56 -8.29 25.66
N SER A 64 -1.16 -8.36 26.92
CA SER A 64 -1.71 -7.52 27.97
C SER A 64 -1.23 -6.07 27.80
N GLU A 65 -1.96 -5.11 28.40
CA GLU A 65 -1.58 -3.69 28.35
C GLU A 65 -0.17 -3.45 28.91
N ALA A 66 0.23 -4.18 29.97
CA ALA A 66 1.56 -4.10 30.54
C ALA A 66 2.64 -4.62 29.57
N GLU A 67 2.36 -5.68 28.82
CA GLU A 67 3.29 -6.18 27.79
C GLU A 67 3.39 -5.20 26.61
N GLU A 68 2.28 -4.63 26.15
CA GLU A 68 2.29 -3.61 25.10
C GLU A 68 3.09 -2.38 25.52
N LEU A 69 2.91 -1.91 26.75
CA LEU A 69 3.68 -0.80 27.32
C LEU A 69 5.17 -1.11 27.36
N ALA A 70 5.57 -2.26 27.94
CA ALA A 70 6.98 -2.64 28.05
C ALA A 70 7.66 -2.83 26.68
N ILE A 71 6.94 -3.39 25.70
CA ILE A 71 7.39 -3.47 24.32
C ILE A 71 7.55 -2.07 23.72
N GLY A 72 6.57 -1.18 23.93
CA GLY A 72 6.60 0.20 23.45
C GLY A 72 7.79 0.99 24.00
N GLU A 73 8.03 0.92 25.31
CA GLU A 73 9.19 1.52 25.98
C GLU A 73 10.50 0.96 25.39
N THR A 74 10.58 -0.35 25.20
CA THR A 74 11.76 -1.00 24.58
C THR A 74 11.99 -0.49 23.15
N ILE A 75 10.93 -0.27 22.36
CA ILE A 75 11.05 0.31 21.01
C ILE A 75 11.59 1.73 21.08
N CYS A 76 11.02 2.58 21.94
CA CYS A 76 11.44 3.97 22.10
C CYS A 76 12.91 4.09 22.53
N GLU A 77 13.31 3.31 23.55
CA GLU A 77 14.69 3.26 24.04
C GLU A 77 15.66 2.76 22.97
N ALA A 78 15.32 1.66 22.29
CA ALA A 78 16.18 1.06 21.29
C ALA A 78 16.38 1.96 20.06
N LEU A 79 15.35 2.71 19.67
CA LEU A 79 15.38 3.61 18.51
C LEU A 79 15.74 5.05 18.87
N GLN A 80 15.89 5.36 20.16
CA GLN A 80 16.17 6.70 20.69
C GLN A 80 15.16 7.75 20.23
N ILE A 81 13.87 7.40 20.29
CA ILE A 81 12.75 8.28 19.92
C ILE A 81 11.92 8.61 21.16
N PRO A 82 11.24 9.77 21.20
CA PRO A 82 10.31 10.08 22.28
C PRO A 82 9.04 9.22 22.16
N ASN A 83 8.40 8.92 23.29
CA ASN A 83 7.19 8.08 23.34
C ASN A 83 6.05 8.60 22.43
N GLN A 84 5.95 9.91 22.26
CA GLN A 84 4.94 10.53 21.40
C GLN A 84 5.11 10.18 19.91
N SER A 85 6.32 9.82 19.47
CA SER A 85 6.65 9.43 18.09
C SER A 85 6.39 7.94 17.82
N LEU A 86 5.84 7.20 18.78
CA LEU A 86 5.43 5.81 18.63
C LEU A 86 3.91 5.71 18.51
N ALA A 87 3.43 5.31 17.33
CA ALA A 87 2.08 4.83 17.10
C ALA A 87 2.04 3.31 17.27
N PHE A 88 1.58 2.83 18.42
CA PHE A 88 1.41 1.40 18.69
C PHE A 88 -0.03 0.97 18.41
N LYS A 89 -0.21 -0.02 17.53
CA LYS A 89 -1.52 -0.58 17.17
C LYS A 89 -1.58 -2.08 17.40
N THR A 90 -2.71 -2.52 17.90
CA THR A 90 -3.04 -3.94 18.04
C THR A 90 -4.22 -4.29 17.14
N ARG A 91 -3.98 -5.14 16.13
CA ARG A 91 -5.02 -5.54 15.18
C ARG A 91 -5.87 -6.63 15.79
N GLN A 92 -6.95 -6.26 16.47
CA GLN A 92 -7.97 -7.24 16.84
C GLN A 92 -8.75 -7.67 15.58
N ARG A 93 -8.91 -8.98 15.37
CA ARG A 93 -9.88 -9.53 14.40
C ARG A 93 -11.28 -9.26 14.94
N GLN A 94 -11.89 -8.14 14.58
CA GLN A 94 -13.29 -7.91 14.92
C GLN A 94 -14.18 -8.82 14.08
N ARG A 95 -15.04 -9.59 14.75
CA ARG A 95 -16.30 -10.09 14.19
C ARG A 95 -17.34 -8.99 14.42
N GLY A 96 -17.69 -8.22 13.38
CA GLY A 96 -18.75 -7.21 13.48
C GLY A 96 -18.55 -5.96 12.62
N LEU A 97 -19.60 -5.13 12.56
CA LEU A 97 -19.72 -3.88 11.79
C LEU A 97 -19.10 -2.65 12.49
N ALA A 98 -18.26 -2.84 13.51
CA ALA A 98 -17.66 -1.74 14.26
C ALA A 98 -16.58 -1.06 13.41
N GLN A 99 -16.97 0.05 12.80
CA GLN A 99 -16.07 1.01 12.19
C GLN A 99 -15.22 1.60 13.33
N TYR A 100 -13.89 1.56 13.20
CA TYR A 100 -12.99 2.17 14.19
C TYR A 100 -13.42 3.61 14.44
N GLU A 101 -13.78 3.91 15.69
CA GLU A 101 -13.91 5.28 16.16
C GLU A 101 -12.52 5.90 16.18
N LYS A 102 -12.43 7.16 15.72
CA LYS A 102 -11.21 7.95 15.74
C LYS A 102 -10.63 7.93 17.16
N THR A 103 -9.51 7.23 17.36
CA THR A 103 -8.69 7.35 18.56
C THR A 103 -8.25 8.81 18.66
N GLY A 104 -8.83 9.53 19.62
CA GLY A 104 -8.89 10.99 19.73
C GLY A 104 -7.57 11.75 19.94
N GLN A 105 -6.45 11.31 19.38
CA GLN A 105 -5.28 12.16 19.22
C GLN A 105 -5.44 12.98 17.94
N ARG A 106 -5.27 14.31 18.03
CA ARG A 106 -5.31 15.23 16.88
C ARG A 106 -4.47 14.64 15.74
N GLY A 107 -5.10 14.36 14.60
CA GLY A 107 -4.44 13.83 13.41
C GLY A 107 -3.31 14.75 12.98
N CYS A 108 -2.08 14.38 13.33
CA CYS A 108 -0.90 15.01 12.77
C CYS A 108 -0.68 14.36 11.40
N HIS A 109 -1.19 15.01 10.36
CA HIS A 109 -0.77 14.68 9.01
C HIS A 109 0.72 15.00 8.91
N GLN A 110 1.53 13.98 8.65
CA GLN A 110 2.98 14.14 8.50
C GLN A 110 3.35 13.89 7.05
N VAL A 111 4.39 14.55 6.56
CA VAL A 111 4.87 14.36 5.19
C VAL A 111 6.17 13.60 5.24
N VAL A 112 6.25 12.48 4.52
CA VAL A 112 7.45 11.67 4.37
C VAL A 112 7.91 11.62 2.91
N SER A 113 9.16 11.20 2.71
CA SER A 113 9.81 11.16 1.40
C SER A 113 10.08 9.73 0.90
N GLU A 114 9.65 9.42 -0.32
CA GLU A 114 9.98 8.16 -0.99
C GLU A 114 10.36 8.43 -2.45
N GLY A 115 11.57 8.03 -2.87
CA GLY A 115 12.00 8.14 -4.27
C GLY A 115 12.04 9.58 -4.80
N GLY A 116 12.33 10.55 -3.93
CA GLY A 116 12.31 11.99 -4.24
C GLY A 116 10.91 12.60 -4.33
N LEU A 117 9.87 11.87 -3.92
CA LEU A 117 8.48 12.31 -3.88
C LEU A 117 8.01 12.41 -2.42
N LYS A 118 6.97 13.21 -2.19
CA LYS A 118 6.41 13.49 -0.86
C LYS A 118 5.04 12.85 -0.69
N PHE A 119 4.77 12.28 0.47
CA PHE A 119 3.50 11.64 0.79
C PHE A 119 3.03 12.04 2.19
N GLU A 120 1.77 12.44 2.28
CA GLU A 120 1.09 12.61 3.56
C GLU A 120 0.75 11.24 4.15
N ILE A 121 1.07 11.05 5.42
CA ILE A 121 0.76 9.88 6.24
C ILE A 121 -0.04 10.30 7.48
N ASP A 122 -0.77 9.35 8.06
CA ASP A 122 -1.43 9.47 9.36
C ASP A 122 -1.26 8.14 10.11
N LEU A 123 -0.47 8.17 11.18
CA LEU A 123 -0.14 6.97 11.94
C LEU A 123 -1.21 6.58 12.96
N TYR A 124 -2.19 7.44 13.27
CA TYR A 124 -3.06 7.31 14.43
C TYR A 124 -4.54 7.16 14.08
N SER A 125 -5.04 7.90 13.10
CA SER A 125 -6.49 8.05 12.86
C SER A 125 -7.09 6.93 12.01
N TYR A 126 -6.28 6.18 11.27
CA TYR A 126 -6.72 5.16 10.31
C TYR A 126 -6.07 3.81 10.59
N LEU A 127 -6.63 2.73 10.03
CA LEU A 127 -6.04 1.39 10.15
C LEU A 127 -4.66 1.34 9.49
N ASP A 128 -4.57 1.87 8.28
CA ASP A 128 -3.34 1.96 7.49
C ASP A 128 -2.78 3.38 7.53
N THR A 129 -1.49 3.54 7.28
CA THR A 129 -0.73 4.78 7.52
C THR A 129 -0.85 5.83 6.42
N GLY A 130 -1.47 5.51 5.28
CA GLY A 130 -1.50 6.39 4.11
C GLY A 130 -0.52 6.00 3.00
N LEU A 131 0.48 5.14 3.28
CA LEU A 131 1.47 4.70 2.29
C LEU A 131 1.87 3.23 2.54
N PHE A 132 1.52 2.34 1.61
CA PHE A 132 1.94 0.93 1.66
C PHE A 132 3.40 0.79 1.21
N LEU A 133 4.30 0.63 2.18
CA LEU A 133 5.75 0.60 1.95
C LEU A 133 6.22 -0.59 1.10
N ASP A 134 5.48 -1.70 1.13
CA ASP A 134 5.78 -2.91 0.36
C ASP A 134 5.64 -2.71 -1.15
N HIS A 135 4.87 -1.72 -1.60
CA HIS A 135 4.68 -1.43 -3.02
C HIS A 135 5.70 -0.46 -3.63
N ARG A 136 6.76 -0.07 -2.91
CA ARG A 136 7.68 0.98 -3.41
C ARG A 136 8.39 0.63 -4.71
N GLU A 137 8.81 -0.63 -4.87
CA GLU A 137 9.46 -1.06 -6.11
C GLU A 137 8.45 -1.11 -7.26
N THR A 138 7.19 -1.47 -6.98
CA THR A 138 6.10 -1.36 -7.95
C THR A 138 5.87 0.09 -8.35
N ARG A 139 5.81 1.02 -7.40
CA ARG A 139 5.63 2.46 -7.67
C ARG A 139 6.75 3.01 -8.55
N ASP A 140 7.99 2.67 -8.24
CA ASP A 140 9.16 3.08 -9.02
C ASP A 140 9.15 2.47 -10.44
N LEU A 141 8.71 1.21 -10.58
CA LEU A 141 8.47 0.59 -11.89
C LEU A 141 7.39 1.33 -12.69
N ILE A 142 6.26 1.68 -12.06
CA ILE A 142 5.18 2.46 -12.69
C ILE A 142 5.72 3.81 -13.18
N ARG A 143 6.50 4.52 -12.36
CA ARG A 143 7.13 5.80 -12.75
C ARG A 143 7.96 5.66 -14.03
N ARG A 144 8.81 4.64 -14.13
CA ARG A 144 9.63 4.39 -15.34
C ARG A 144 8.82 4.04 -16.59
N ARG A 145 7.57 3.60 -16.44
CA ARG A 145 6.69 3.17 -17.55
C ARG A 145 5.64 4.21 -17.92
N ALA A 146 5.58 5.32 -17.19
CA ALA A 146 4.48 6.28 -17.29
C ALA A 146 4.64 7.32 -18.41
N GLU A 147 5.88 7.58 -18.87
CA GLU A 147 6.18 8.67 -19.81
C GLU A 147 5.28 8.67 -21.05
N GLY A 148 4.60 9.79 -21.29
CA GLY A 148 3.71 9.99 -22.43
C GLY A 148 2.41 9.15 -22.40
N ARG A 149 2.17 8.35 -21.35
CA ARG A 149 1.00 7.48 -21.25
C ARG A 149 -0.10 8.08 -20.40
N ARG A 150 -1.36 7.77 -20.75
CA ARG A 150 -2.51 7.97 -19.85
C ARG A 150 -2.56 6.82 -18.85
N MET A 151 -2.53 7.13 -17.56
CA MET A 151 -2.50 6.15 -16.48
C MET A 151 -3.85 6.05 -15.75
N LEU A 152 -4.30 4.83 -15.48
CA LEU A 152 -5.47 4.52 -14.65
C LEU A 152 -5.04 3.83 -13.36
N ASN A 153 -5.42 4.37 -12.22
CA ASN A 153 -5.18 3.80 -10.90
C ASN A 153 -6.51 3.39 -10.27
N LEU A 154 -6.73 2.08 -10.12
CA LEU A 154 -7.97 1.51 -9.58
C LEU A 154 -7.76 1.05 -8.14
N PHE A 155 -8.77 1.28 -7.29
CA PHE A 155 -8.64 1.15 -5.83
C PHE A 155 -7.50 2.05 -5.32
N ALA A 156 -7.52 3.30 -5.79
CA ALA A 156 -6.37 4.19 -5.74
C ALA A 156 -5.88 4.53 -4.33
N TYR A 157 -6.73 4.36 -3.30
CA TYR A 157 -6.42 4.75 -1.93
C TYR A 157 -5.93 6.20 -1.89
N THR A 158 -4.75 6.45 -1.34
CA THR A 158 -4.13 7.79 -1.22
C THR A 158 -3.37 8.21 -2.48
N GLY A 159 -3.47 7.44 -3.56
CA GLY A 159 -3.03 7.82 -4.90
C GLY A 159 -1.52 7.77 -5.12
N SER A 160 -0.77 7.00 -4.32
CA SER A 160 0.69 6.94 -4.41
C SER A 160 1.19 6.49 -5.79
N PHE A 161 0.53 5.53 -6.44
CA PHE A 161 0.82 5.16 -7.84
C PHE A 161 0.57 6.29 -8.83
N SER A 162 -0.46 7.11 -8.61
CA SER A 162 -0.78 8.25 -9.47
C SER A 162 0.27 9.35 -9.36
N VAL A 163 0.77 9.63 -8.14
CA VAL A 163 1.90 10.55 -7.93
C VAL A 163 3.15 10.06 -8.64
N TYR A 164 3.49 8.77 -8.50
CA TYR A 164 4.65 8.20 -9.19
C TYR A 164 4.51 8.23 -10.70
N ALA A 165 3.31 7.95 -11.24
CA ALA A 165 3.05 8.05 -12.67
C ALA A 165 3.19 9.49 -13.19
N ALA A 166 2.62 10.48 -12.48
CA ALA A 166 2.75 11.89 -12.81
C ALA A 166 4.23 12.33 -12.81
N ALA A 167 4.99 11.97 -11.78
CA ALA A 167 6.43 12.21 -11.69
C ALA A 167 7.29 11.44 -12.71
N GLY A 168 6.70 10.47 -13.40
CA GLY A 168 7.29 9.73 -14.50
C GLY A 168 6.93 10.29 -15.87
N GLY A 169 6.23 11.44 -15.93
CA GLY A 169 5.83 12.07 -17.19
C GLY A 169 4.55 11.49 -17.80
N ALA A 170 3.65 10.92 -16.99
CA ALA A 170 2.32 10.55 -17.47
C ALA A 170 1.60 11.75 -18.11
N LEU A 171 0.98 11.54 -19.27
CA LEU A 171 0.18 12.56 -19.96
C LEU A 171 -1.05 12.98 -19.14
N ALA A 172 -1.62 12.02 -18.41
CA ALA A 172 -2.76 12.21 -17.52
C ALA A 172 -2.84 11.04 -16.54
N THR A 173 -3.41 11.27 -15.36
CA THR A 173 -3.70 10.20 -14.39
C THR A 173 -5.17 10.22 -14.04
N THR A 174 -5.82 9.07 -13.99
CA THR A 174 -7.19 8.92 -13.44
C THR A 174 -7.14 8.00 -12.23
N SER A 175 -7.52 8.50 -11.06
CA SER A 175 -7.51 7.75 -9.79
C SER A 175 -8.94 7.44 -9.35
N VAL A 176 -9.28 6.16 -9.24
CA VAL A 176 -10.64 5.68 -8.93
C VAL A 176 -10.66 5.07 -7.54
N ASP A 177 -11.53 5.61 -6.67
CA ASP A 177 -11.73 5.13 -5.31
C ASP A 177 -13.11 5.57 -4.78
N LEU A 178 -13.77 4.73 -3.98
CA LEU A 178 -15.11 4.99 -3.40
C LEU A 178 -15.10 6.06 -2.28
N SER A 179 -13.95 6.26 -1.65
CA SER A 179 -13.81 7.08 -0.44
C SER A 179 -13.53 8.54 -0.77
N ASN A 180 -14.45 9.45 -0.40
CA ASN A 180 -14.19 10.90 -0.45
C ASN A 180 -12.93 11.28 0.34
N THR A 181 -12.68 10.63 1.47
CA THR A 181 -11.51 10.89 2.31
C THR A 181 -10.22 10.58 1.55
N TYR A 182 -10.16 9.42 0.89
CA TYR A 182 -8.97 9.01 0.14
C TYR A 182 -8.81 9.79 -1.17
N GLN A 183 -9.91 10.22 -1.79
CA GLN A 183 -9.86 11.15 -2.92
C GLN A 183 -9.28 12.52 -2.51
N ALA A 184 -9.73 13.08 -1.40
CA ALA A 184 -9.16 14.32 -0.87
C ALA A 184 -7.68 14.15 -0.51
N TRP A 185 -7.30 13.01 0.07
CA TRP A 185 -5.90 12.68 0.38
C TRP A 185 -5.05 12.53 -0.88
N THR A 186 -5.56 11.84 -1.89
CA THR A 186 -4.90 11.74 -3.21
C THR A 186 -4.65 13.11 -3.81
N ARG A 187 -5.63 14.02 -3.74
CA ARG A 187 -5.47 15.41 -4.21
C ARG A 187 -4.32 16.12 -3.48
N ARG A 188 -4.24 15.98 -2.15
CA ARG A 188 -3.15 16.58 -1.37
C ARG A 188 -1.79 15.99 -1.74
N ASN A 189 -1.68 14.67 -1.89
CA ASN A 189 -0.45 14.00 -2.33
C ASN A 189 0.00 14.45 -3.72
N LEU A 190 -0.92 14.62 -4.67
CA LEU A 190 -0.59 15.18 -5.99
C LEU A 190 -0.08 16.63 -5.89
N ILE A 191 -0.77 17.48 -5.14
CA ILE A 191 -0.38 18.89 -4.92
C ILE A 191 0.98 19.00 -4.22
N LEU A 192 1.27 18.16 -3.23
CA LEU A 192 2.56 18.11 -2.53
C LEU A 192 3.76 17.89 -3.47
N ASN A 193 3.51 17.32 -4.65
CA ASN A 193 4.51 17.02 -5.68
C ASN A 193 4.38 17.91 -6.92
N GLY A 194 3.57 18.97 -6.86
CA GLY A 194 3.40 19.94 -7.96
C GLY A 194 2.40 19.52 -9.05
N PHE A 195 1.62 18.46 -8.84
CA PHE A 195 0.66 17.94 -9.82
C PHE A 195 -0.77 18.43 -9.54
N SER A 196 -1.04 19.71 -9.83
CA SER A 196 -2.36 20.32 -9.58
C SER A 196 -3.23 20.48 -10.83
N GLY A 197 -2.75 20.11 -12.01
CA GLY A 197 -3.46 20.27 -13.28
C GLY A 197 -4.69 19.36 -13.44
N ASP A 198 -5.56 19.74 -14.37
CA ASP A 198 -6.82 19.06 -14.69
C ASP A 198 -6.62 17.69 -15.36
N GLU A 199 -5.41 17.41 -15.87
CA GLU A 199 -4.98 16.11 -16.37
C GLU A 199 -4.90 15.04 -15.27
N HIS A 200 -4.88 15.43 -14.00
CA HIS A 200 -4.89 14.54 -12.85
C HIS A 200 -6.31 14.45 -12.24
N GLN A 201 -7.08 13.51 -12.77
CA GLN A 201 -8.50 13.32 -12.46
C GLN A 201 -8.72 12.37 -11.31
N LEU A 202 -9.67 12.71 -10.45
CA LEU A 202 -10.14 11.91 -9.32
C LEU A 202 -11.58 11.49 -9.56
N GLN A 203 -11.83 10.19 -9.56
CA GLN A 203 -13.12 9.61 -9.91
C GLN A 203 -13.66 8.84 -8.72
N ARG A 204 -14.62 9.44 -8.02
CA ARG A 204 -15.35 8.75 -6.97
C ARG A 204 -16.39 7.82 -7.57
N ALA A 205 -16.05 6.55 -7.65
CA ALA A 205 -16.93 5.52 -8.20
C ALA A 205 -16.60 4.15 -7.59
N ASP A 206 -17.56 3.25 -7.67
CA ASP A 206 -17.26 1.82 -7.60
C ASP A 206 -16.39 1.44 -8.81
N VAL A 207 -15.39 0.59 -8.60
CA VAL A 207 -14.43 0.24 -9.66
C VAL A 207 -15.08 -0.61 -10.74
N PHE A 208 -16.04 -1.49 -10.41
CA PHE A 208 -16.78 -2.26 -11.41
C PHE A 208 -17.61 -1.33 -12.30
N ASP A 209 -18.41 -0.44 -11.68
CA ASP A 209 -19.21 0.54 -12.40
C ASP A 209 -18.35 1.46 -13.28
N TYR A 210 -17.20 1.89 -12.75
CA TYR A 210 -16.25 2.72 -13.49
C TYR A 210 -15.70 1.98 -14.72
N LEU A 211 -15.28 0.71 -14.56
CA LEU A 211 -14.75 -0.11 -15.64
C LEU A 211 -15.80 -0.34 -16.73
N GLU A 212 -17.03 -0.70 -16.36
CA GLU A 212 -18.13 -0.88 -17.31
C GLU A 212 -18.43 0.39 -18.10
N ARG A 213 -18.47 1.54 -17.43
CA ARG A 213 -18.63 2.84 -18.08
C ARG A 213 -17.45 3.14 -19.02
N ALA A 214 -16.22 2.99 -18.55
CA ALA A 214 -15.02 3.28 -19.34
C ALA A 214 -14.93 2.40 -20.60
N VAL A 215 -15.36 1.14 -20.52
CA VAL A 215 -15.42 0.22 -21.67
C VAL A 215 -16.47 0.68 -22.68
N ARG A 216 -17.67 1.08 -22.21
CA ARG A 216 -18.72 1.65 -23.09
C ARG A 216 -18.27 2.94 -23.78
N GLU A 217 -17.57 3.79 -23.05
CA GLU A 217 -16.99 5.05 -23.54
C GLU A 217 -15.74 4.83 -24.42
N ARG A 218 -15.28 3.57 -24.59
CA ARG A 218 -14.08 3.20 -25.36
C ARG A 218 -12.84 3.98 -24.92
N ARG A 219 -12.71 4.23 -23.61
CA ARG A 219 -11.52 4.86 -23.04
C ARG A 219 -10.34 3.91 -23.16
N LEU A 220 -9.16 4.46 -23.46
CA LEU A 220 -7.92 3.70 -23.55
C LEU A 220 -6.82 4.30 -22.67
N PHE A 221 -6.04 3.43 -22.05
CA PHE A 221 -4.94 3.76 -21.15
C PHE A 221 -3.68 3.01 -21.58
N GLY A 222 -2.54 3.69 -21.49
CA GLY A 222 -1.23 3.07 -21.74
C GLY A 222 -0.67 2.36 -20.52
N LEU A 223 -1.22 2.64 -19.34
CA LEU A 223 -0.78 2.07 -18.08
C LEU A 223 -1.98 1.95 -17.13
N ILE A 224 -2.23 0.76 -16.60
CA ILE A 224 -3.28 0.52 -15.61
C ILE A 224 -2.66 -0.14 -14.38
N VAL A 225 -3.01 0.34 -13.19
CA VAL A 225 -2.72 -0.32 -11.91
C VAL A 225 -4.05 -0.76 -11.30
N LEU A 226 -4.13 -2.04 -10.96
CA LEU A 226 -5.26 -2.70 -10.31
C LEU A 226 -4.76 -3.36 -9.04
N ASP A 227 -4.97 -2.70 -7.89
CA ASP A 227 -4.53 -3.18 -6.57
C ASP A 227 -5.72 -3.27 -5.58
N PRO A 228 -6.66 -4.20 -5.81
CA PRO A 228 -7.85 -4.31 -4.98
C PRO A 228 -7.53 -4.79 -3.56
N PRO A 229 -8.32 -4.37 -2.55
CA PRO A 229 -8.27 -5.01 -1.25
C PRO A 229 -8.67 -6.49 -1.36
N SER A 230 -8.11 -7.35 -0.52
CA SER A 230 -8.43 -8.78 -0.49
C SER A 230 -9.94 -9.06 -0.34
N PHE A 231 -10.63 -8.22 0.42
CA PHE A 231 -12.06 -8.27 0.65
C PHE A 231 -12.57 -6.86 0.96
N SER A 232 -13.73 -6.48 0.44
CA SER A 232 -14.39 -5.21 0.78
C SER A 232 -15.89 -5.43 0.95
N ASN A 233 -16.43 -4.98 2.09
CA ASN A 233 -17.89 -4.99 2.35
C ASN A 233 -18.50 -3.58 2.36
N SER A 234 -17.83 -2.60 1.75
CA SER A 234 -18.28 -1.21 1.80
C SER A 234 -19.77 -1.13 1.46
N LYS A 235 -20.58 -0.54 2.35
CA LYS A 235 -22.03 -0.34 2.16
C LYS A 235 -22.40 0.41 0.87
N LYS A 236 -21.40 1.02 0.23
CA LYS A 236 -21.50 1.77 -1.03
C LYS A 236 -21.17 0.93 -2.27
N MET A 237 -20.66 -0.29 -2.10
CA MET A 237 -20.55 -1.27 -3.18
C MET A 237 -21.88 -2.04 -3.26
N GLN A 238 -22.35 -2.31 -4.48
CA GLN A 238 -23.55 -3.13 -4.68
C GLN A 238 -23.29 -4.59 -4.27
N GLU A 239 -22.04 -5.05 -4.40
CA GLU A 239 -21.62 -6.40 -4.08
C GLU A 239 -20.35 -6.42 -3.22
N ILE A 240 -20.19 -7.49 -2.43
CA ILE A 240 -18.98 -7.75 -1.65
C ILE A 240 -17.86 -8.18 -2.61
N LEU A 241 -16.77 -7.44 -2.65
CA LEU A 241 -15.57 -7.82 -3.39
C LEU A 241 -14.83 -8.96 -2.68
N ASP A 242 -14.55 -10.05 -3.40
CA ASP A 242 -13.52 -11.02 -3.05
C ASP A 242 -12.54 -11.12 -4.22
N VAL A 243 -11.30 -10.65 -4.02
CA VAL A 243 -10.29 -10.63 -5.10
C VAL A 243 -10.04 -12.02 -5.71
N GLN A 244 -10.20 -13.14 -4.98
CA GLN A 244 -10.00 -14.48 -5.54
C GLN A 244 -11.13 -14.91 -6.48
N ARG A 245 -12.35 -14.40 -6.28
CA ARG A 245 -13.50 -14.67 -7.14
C ARG A 245 -13.53 -13.69 -8.31
N ASP A 246 -13.25 -12.43 -8.03
CA ASP A 246 -13.58 -11.32 -8.92
C ASP A 246 -12.39 -10.81 -9.76
N HIS A 247 -11.15 -11.25 -9.47
CA HIS A 247 -9.96 -10.78 -10.21
C HIS A 247 -10.09 -11.01 -11.72
N ARG A 248 -10.73 -12.11 -12.14
CA ARG A 248 -10.91 -12.40 -13.56
C ARG A 248 -11.68 -11.29 -14.28
N GLN A 249 -12.85 -10.93 -13.76
CA GLN A 249 -13.69 -9.88 -14.34
C GLN A 249 -12.97 -8.54 -14.35
N LEU A 250 -12.30 -8.18 -13.25
CA LEU A 250 -11.56 -6.92 -13.14
C LEU A 250 -10.40 -6.84 -14.15
N ILE A 251 -9.62 -7.92 -14.28
CA ILE A 251 -8.49 -7.98 -15.21
C ILE A 251 -9.00 -7.95 -16.65
N GLU A 252 -9.99 -8.77 -17.01
CA GLU A 252 -10.57 -8.78 -18.37
C GLU A 252 -11.14 -7.41 -18.78
N ALA A 253 -11.78 -6.69 -17.85
CA ALA A 253 -12.24 -5.33 -18.11
C ALA A 253 -11.08 -4.35 -18.31
N CYS A 254 -10.00 -4.45 -17.51
CA CYS A 254 -8.80 -3.64 -17.69
C CYS A 254 -8.11 -3.92 -19.04
N LEU A 255 -8.04 -5.18 -19.47
CA LEU A 255 -7.42 -5.55 -20.76
C LEU A 255 -8.14 -4.90 -21.96
N LYS A 256 -9.46 -4.75 -21.90
CA LYS A 256 -10.27 -4.04 -22.91
C LYS A 256 -10.00 -2.53 -22.95
N LEU A 257 -9.43 -1.97 -21.88
CA LEU A 257 -9.09 -0.56 -21.75
C LEU A 257 -7.62 -0.27 -22.05
N LEU A 258 -6.81 -1.27 -22.38
CA LEU A 258 -5.42 -1.07 -22.77
C LEU A 258 -5.31 -0.59 -24.21
N THR A 259 -4.43 0.39 -24.45
CA THR A 259 -3.88 0.65 -25.79
C THR A 259 -3.10 -0.56 -26.30
N PRO A 260 -2.82 -0.68 -27.62
CA PRO A 260 -2.02 -1.78 -28.17
C PRO A 260 -0.67 -2.03 -27.45
N SER A 261 0.03 -0.96 -27.04
CA SER A 261 1.28 -1.04 -26.28
C SER A 261 1.10 -0.86 -24.76
N GLY A 262 -0.13 -1.06 -24.28
CA GLY A 262 -0.53 -0.80 -22.90
C GLY A 262 -0.11 -1.93 -21.95
N GLU A 263 0.13 -1.57 -20.70
CA GLU A 263 0.50 -2.52 -19.64
C GLU A 263 -0.49 -2.41 -18.47
N LEU A 264 -0.96 -3.55 -17.98
CA LEU A 264 -1.75 -3.67 -16.75
C LEU A 264 -0.89 -4.30 -15.66
N TYR A 265 -0.79 -3.64 -14.52
CA TYR A 265 -0.19 -4.16 -13.30
C TYR A 265 -1.29 -4.56 -12.34
N PHE A 266 -1.37 -5.86 -12.04
CA PHE A 266 -2.29 -6.39 -11.05
C PHE A 266 -1.51 -6.80 -9.80
N SER A 267 -1.96 -6.40 -8.63
CA SER A 267 -1.39 -6.86 -7.36
C SER A 267 -2.45 -7.25 -6.34
N THR A 268 -2.03 -8.10 -5.40
CA THR A 268 -2.86 -8.44 -4.25
C THR A 268 -2.02 -8.92 -3.08
N ASN A 269 -2.47 -8.62 -1.87
CA ASN A 269 -1.92 -9.15 -0.62
C ASN A 269 -2.68 -10.38 -0.09
N LYS A 270 -3.64 -10.92 -0.87
CA LYS A 270 -4.42 -12.10 -0.45
C LYS A 270 -3.51 -13.31 -0.29
N ARG A 271 -3.40 -13.80 0.95
CA ARG A 271 -2.67 -15.03 1.24
C ARG A 271 -3.27 -16.21 0.48
N ARG A 272 -2.41 -17.02 -0.14
CA ARG A 272 -2.79 -18.19 -0.96
C ARG A 272 -3.65 -17.85 -2.18
N PHE A 273 -3.59 -16.61 -2.67
CA PHE A 273 -4.21 -16.23 -3.93
C PHE A 273 -3.71 -17.12 -5.08
N LYS A 274 -4.62 -17.54 -5.95
CA LYS A 274 -4.34 -18.21 -7.22
C LYS A 274 -4.92 -17.39 -8.36
N ILE A 275 -4.09 -17.08 -9.35
CA ILE A 275 -4.55 -16.45 -10.58
C ILE A 275 -5.48 -17.43 -11.34
N ASP A 276 -6.39 -16.88 -12.14
CA ASP A 276 -7.26 -17.70 -13.00
C ASP A 276 -6.40 -18.35 -14.09
N GLN A 277 -6.64 -19.64 -14.38
CA GLN A 277 -5.82 -20.41 -15.33
C GLN A 277 -5.89 -19.85 -16.76
N GLY A 278 -7.04 -19.32 -17.17
CA GLY A 278 -7.20 -18.70 -18.48
C GLY A 278 -6.39 -17.42 -18.59
N LEU A 279 -6.36 -16.60 -17.53
CA LEU A 279 -5.50 -15.42 -17.46
C LEU A 279 -4.01 -15.77 -17.42
N GLU A 280 -3.63 -16.79 -16.63
CA GLU A 280 -2.26 -17.26 -16.51
C GLU A 280 -1.70 -17.81 -17.82
N SER A 281 -2.58 -18.37 -18.67
CA SER A 281 -2.22 -18.91 -19.98
C SER A 281 -2.09 -17.85 -21.08
N LEU A 282 -2.38 -16.58 -20.79
CA LEU A 282 -2.22 -15.51 -21.78
C LEU A 282 -0.73 -15.25 -22.07
N PRO A 283 -0.31 -15.14 -23.34
CA PRO A 283 1.10 -14.90 -23.70
C PRO A 283 1.72 -13.65 -23.05
N GLY A 284 0.88 -12.63 -22.78
CA GLY A 284 1.29 -11.38 -22.14
C GLY A 284 1.25 -11.38 -20.61
N CYS A 285 0.91 -12.48 -19.94
CA CYS A 285 0.83 -12.58 -18.48
C CYS A 285 2.17 -13.04 -17.89
N GLU A 286 2.74 -12.24 -16.97
CA GLU A 286 4.00 -12.54 -16.29
C GLU A 286 3.88 -12.21 -14.80
N GLU A 287 4.22 -13.15 -13.91
CA GLU A 287 4.34 -12.85 -12.48
C GLU A 287 5.67 -12.18 -12.18
N ILE A 288 5.61 -10.95 -11.68
CA ILE A 288 6.76 -10.09 -11.39
C ILE A 288 6.98 -9.87 -9.89
N THR A 289 6.33 -10.66 -9.01
CA THR A 289 6.40 -10.55 -7.55
C THR A 289 7.82 -10.35 -7.02
N ARG A 290 8.80 -11.11 -7.52
CA ARG A 290 10.22 -10.99 -7.11
C ARG A 290 10.85 -9.65 -7.47
N GLN A 291 10.46 -9.05 -8.60
CA GLN A 291 10.96 -7.76 -9.08
C GLN A 291 10.36 -6.61 -8.27
N THR A 292 9.14 -6.80 -7.75
CA THR A 292 8.38 -5.78 -7.04
C THR A 292 8.49 -5.88 -5.52
N LEU A 293 9.16 -6.89 -4.97
CA LEU A 293 9.29 -7.08 -3.53
C LEU A 293 10.54 -6.34 -3.00
N PRO A 294 10.37 -5.34 -2.12
CA PRO A 294 11.51 -4.62 -1.59
C PRO A 294 12.32 -5.42 -0.56
N ASP A 295 13.58 -5.04 -0.37
CA ASP A 295 14.54 -5.76 0.50
C ASP A 295 14.07 -5.94 1.96
N ASP A 296 13.49 -4.90 2.54
CA ASP A 296 12.95 -4.84 3.90
C ASP A 296 11.63 -5.63 4.08
N PHE A 297 11.05 -6.16 3.01
CA PHE A 297 9.90 -7.07 3.02
C PHE A 297 10.23 -8.50 2.56
N LYS A 298 11.51 -8.82 2.25
CA LYS A 298 11.89 -10.14 1.69
C LYS A 298 11.57 -11.33 2.60
N ARG A 299 11.63 -11.16 3.92
CA ARG A 299 11.41 -12.26 4.88
C ARG A 299 9.97 -12.77 4.84
N HIS A 300 9.02 -11.87 4.68
CA HIS A 300 7.60 -12.19 4.59
C HIS A 300 6.98 -11.40 3.44
N PRO A 301 6.90 -12.00 2.24
CA PRO A 301 6.32 -11.34 1.07
C PRO A 301 4.94 -10.77 1.37
N ALA A 302 4.80 -9.45 1.22
CA ALA A 302 3.60 -8.71 1.57
C ALA A 302 2.53 -8.78 0.47
N HIS A 303 2.95 -8.89 -0.78
CA HIS A 303 2.08 -8.93 -1.95
C HIS A 303 2.58 -9.92 -3.02
N ARG A 304 1.71 -10.21 -3.99
CA ARG A 304 2.05 -10.77 -5.30
C ARG A 304 1.69 -9.76 -6.38
N CYS A 305 2.41 -9.78 -7.49
CA CYS A 305 2.21 -8.84 -8.59
C CYS A 305 2.41 -9.52 -9.96
N TRP A 306 1.54 -9.18 -10.90
CA TRP A 306 1.57 -9.62 -12.29
C TRP A 306 1.54 -8.41 -13.21
N ILE A 307 2.16 -8.57 -14.37
CA ILE A 307 1.96 -7.69 -15.52
C ILE A 307 1.19 -8.45 -16.61
N PHE A 308 0.28 -7.73 -17.26
CA PHE A 308 -0.39 -8.17 -18.47
C PHE A 308 -0.11 -7.16 -19.59
N ARG A 309 0.19 -7.69 -20.78
CA ARG A 309 0.40 -6.92 -22.01
C ARG A 309 -0.53 -7.44 -23.10
N GLN A 310 -0.99 -6.58 -24.00
CA GLN A 310 -1.66 -7.06 -25.22
C GLN A 310 -0.62 -7.81 -26.09
N SER A 311 -1.06 -8.90 -26.72
CA SER A 311 -0.24 -9.72 -27.61
C SER A 311 -0.38 -9.21 -29.05
#